data_AF-A0A1C5U9U9-F1
#
_entry.id   AF-A0A1C5U9U9-F1
#
_cell.length_a   1.000
_cell.length_b   1.000
_cell.length_c   1.000
_cell.angle_alpha   90.00
_cell.angle_beta   90.00
_cell.angle_gamma   90.00
#
_symmetry.space_group_name_H-M   'P 1'
#
loop_
_entity.id
_entity.type
_entity.pdbx_description
1 polymer ?
#
loop_
_entity_poly.entity_id
_entity_poly.type
_entity_poly.pdbx_seq_one_letter_code
_entity_poly.pdbx_strand_id
1 'polypeptide(L)'
;MLEWIKRHKVFVIICFVIIVIGVPFAIHCLFKIHPTEDYDFFVAEWSAGELLQYYGGVLAFSGTVILGALSLHQNEIIKQESDKRIAIQEKREHDSNMPRFRVKFLYCNGRYSNMKVKIENISDNVANEILVYKICVVKDKNVIWKYPNAVKYDVIKANDELEVELKTEEIQEDKVSIQFDFRCNDKYGEEHKYHVYSFCESNSSTPYFSIKEIFEENP
;
A
#
# COMPACT_ATOMS: atom_id res chain seq x y z
N MET A 1 -24.95 17.52 7.85
CA MET A 1 -26.31 16.97 8.07
C MET A 1 -26.28 15.72 8.95
N LEU A 2 -25.56 14.65 8.58
CA LEU A 2 -25.46 13.41 9.40
C LEU A 2 -24.88 13.64 10.81
N GLU A 3 -23.91 14.53 10.97
CA GLU A 3 -23.36 14.86 12.29
C GLU A 3 -24.36 15.58 13.20
N TRP A 4 -25.22 16.42 12.62
CA TRP A 4 -26.29 17.09 13.35
C TRP A 4 -27.36 16.10 13.81
N ILE A 5 -27.72 15.14 12.96
CA ILE A 5 -28.62 14.02 13.28
C ILE A 5 -28.04 13.15 14.41
N LYS A 6 -26.74 12.83 14.35
CA LYS A 6 -26.05 12.09 15.42
C LYS A 6 -26.09 12.84 16.76
N ARG A 7 -25.90 14.17 16.74
CA ARG A 7 -25.96 15.03 17.93
C ARG A 7 -27.39 15.12 18.52
N HIS A 8 -28.42 15.12 17.69
CA HIS A 8 -29.82 15.27 18.11
C HIS A 8 -30.64 13.98 17.99
N LYS A 9 -30.02 12.82 18.22
CA LYS A 9 -30.66 11.50 18.07
C LYS A 9 -31.99 11.36 18.84
N VAL A 10 -32.08 11.91 20.05
CA VAL A 10 -33.29 11.86 20.88
C VAL A 10 -34.44 12.64 20.25
N PHE A 11 -34.16 13.84 19.74
CA PHE A 11 -35.15 14.67 19.05
C PHE A 11 -35.66 14.00 17.77
N VAL A 12 -34.76 13.41 16.98
CA VAL A 12 -35.12 12.69 15.74
C VAL A 12 -36.01 11.48 16.04
N ILE A 13 -35.72 10.72 17.10
CA ILE A 13 -36.56 9.60 17.53
C ILE A 13 -37.95 10.08 17.96
N ILE A 14 -38.04 11.17 18.72
CA ILE A 14 -39.33 11.76 19.12
C ILE A 14 -40.14 12.20 17.90
N CYS A 15 -39.53 12.90 16.94
CA CYS A 15 -40.21 13.27 15.70
C CYS A 15 -40.70 12.05 14.92
N PHE A 16 -39.90 10.98 14.83
CA PHE A 16 -40.31 9.74 14.17
C PHE A 16 -41.53 9.10 14.84
N VAL A 17 -41.54 9.04 16.18
CA VAL A 17 -42.69 8.52 16.94
C VAL A 17 -43.95 9.34 16.69
N ILE A 18 -43.84 10.68 16.66
CA ILE A 18 -44.97 11.58 16.37
C ILE A 18 -45.49 11.36 14.94
N ILE A 19 -44.59 11.20 13.97
CA ILE A 19 -44.97 10.95 12.58
C ILE A 19 -45.70 9.60 12.45
N VAL A 20 -45.12 8.53 13.00
CA VAL A 20 -45.66 7.16 12.82
C VAL A 20 -46.91 6.89 13.66
N ILE A 21 -46.99 7.41 14.88
CA ILE A 21 -48.09 7.12 15.82
C ILE A 21 -49.00 8.32 16.01
N GLY A 22 -48.43 9.51 16.14
CA GLY A 22 -49.18 10.74 16.38
C GLY A 22 -50.06 11.15 15.21
N VAL A 23 -49.60 11.02 13.97
CA VAL A 23 -50.39 11.39 12.77
C VAL A 23 -51.60 10.46 12.59
N PRO A 24 -51.49 9.12 12.63
CA PRO A 24 -52.67 8.25 12.61
C PRO A 24 -53.65 8.50 13.75
N PHE A 25 -53.14 8.76 14.96
CA PHE A 25 -53.97 9.08 16.12
C PHE A 25 -54.73 10.41 15.93
N ALA A 26 -54.04 11.43 15.40
CA ALA A 26 -54.66 12.71 15.07
C ALA A 26 -55.73 12.54 13.99
N ILE A 27 -55.45 11.80 12.92
CA ILE A 27 -56.45 11.48 11.87
C ILE A 27 -57.68 10.81 12.52
N HIS A 28 -57.47 9.80 13.36
CA HIS A 28 -58.57 9.12 14.05
C HIS A 28 -59.40 10.06 14.95
N CYS A 29 -58.75 11.00 15.66
CA CYS A 29 -59.44 12.00 16.47
C CYS A 29 -60.21 13.02 15.62
N LEU A 30 -59.61 13.52 14.54
CA LEU A 30 -60.23 14.50 13.63
C LEU A 30 -61.48 13.93 12.96
N PHE A 31 -61.42 12.67 12.50
CA PHE A 31 -62.54 11.99 11.88
C PHE A 31 -63.69 11.65 12.85
N LYS A 32 -63.47 11.75 14.17
CA LYS A 32 -64.52 11.56 15.17
C LYS A 32 -65.37 12.82 15.38
N ILE A 33 -64.87 13.99 14.97
CA ILE A 33 -65.58 15.26 15.05
C ILE A 33 -66.52 15.34 13.84
N HIS A 34 -67.82 15.25 14.09
CA HIS A 34 -68.84 15.45 13.06
C HIS A 34 -69.25 16.93 13.10
N PRO A 35 -68.99 17.73 12.05
CA PRO A 35 -69.45 19.11 12.01
C PRO A 35 -70.98 19.15 12.02
N THR A 36 -71.56 19.99 12.87
CA THR A 36 -72.99 20.34 12.82
C THR A 36 -73.27 21.11 11.52
N GLU A 37 -74.45 20.90 10.94
CA GLU A 37 -74.88 21.17 9.54
C GLU A 37 -74.66 22.59 8.95
N ASP A 38 -74.03 23.53 9.66
CA ASP A 38 -73.82 24.91 9.20
C ASP A 38 -72.46 25.15 8.48
N TYR A 39 -71.56 24.16 8.43
CA TYR A 39 -70.20 24.32 7.87
C TYR A 39 -69.76 23.17 6.95
N ASP A 40 -70.24 23.16 5.70
CA ASP A 40 -69.88 22.18 4.66
C ASP A 40 -68.36 22.08 4.37
N PHE A 41 -67.58 23.12 4.68
CA PHE A 41 -66.14 23.14 4.43
C PHE A 41 -65.34 22.13 5.27
N PHE A 42 -65.88 21.69 6.42
CA PHE A 42 -65.20 20.74 7.32
C PHE A 42 -65.63 19.28 7.10
N VAL A 43 -66.46 19.01 6.09
CA VAL A 43 -66.88 17.66 5.75
C VAL A 43 -65.73 16.94 5.04
N ALA A 44 -65.27 15.83 5.61
CA ALA A 44 -64.17 15.06 5.03
C ALA A 44 -64.62 14.41 3.70
N GLU A 45 -63.97 14.78 2.59
CA GLU A 45 -64.22 14.18 1.27
C GLU A 45 -63.66 12.75 1.14
N TRP A 46 -62.66 12.41 1.97
CA TRP A 46 -61.95 11.13 1.94
C TRP A 46 -62.34 10.32 3.17
N SER A 47 -62.46 9.00 3.02
CA SER A 47 -62.63 8.15 4.20
C SER A 47 -61.35 8.11 5.03
N ALA A 48 -61.48 7.91 6.34
CA ALA A 48 -60.33 7.76 7.24
C ALA A 48 -59.39 6.63 6.78
N GLY A 49 -59.96 5.58 6.18
CA GLY A 49 -59.21 4.45 5.62
C GLY A 49 -58.36 4.82 4.41
N GLU A 50 -58.92 5.54 3.44
CA GLU A 50 -58.21 5.97 2.23
C GLU A 50 -57.09 6.95 2.54
N LEU A 51 -57.34 7.92 3.42
CA LEU A 51 -56.31 8.89 3.84
C LEU A 51 -55.15 8.20 4.57
N LEU A 52 -55.45 7.23 5.46
CA LEU A 52 -54.45 6.48 6.20
C LEU A 52 -53.62 5.57 5.27
N GLN A 53 -54.26 4.94 4.28
CA GLN A 53 -53.56 4.13 3.28
C GLN A 53 -52.64 4.97 2.39
N TYR A 54 -53.11 6.14 1.91
CA TYR A 54 -52.28 7.07 1.16
C TYR A 54 -51.05 7.51 1.97
N TYR A 55 -51.27 7.89 3.23
CA TYR A 55 -50.19 8.26 4.15
C TYR A 55 -49.18 7.13 4.34
N GLY A 56 -49.64 5.90 4.57
CA GLY A 56 -48.79 4.72 4.67
C GLY A 56 -47.98 4.46 3.40
N GLY A 57 -48.59 4.65 2.22
CA GLY A 57 -47.92 4.52 0.94
C GLY A 57 -46.79 5.54 0.73
N VAL A 58 -47.05 6.82 1.05
CA VAL A 58 -46.03 7.88 0.97
C VAL A 58 -44.88 7.63 1.95
N LEU A 59 -45.17 7.16 3.17
CA LEU A 59 -44.17 6.83 4.16
C LEU A 59 -43.30 5.63 3.71
N ALA A 60 -43.91 4.59 3.15
CA ALA A 60 -43.20 3.43 2.62
C ALA A 60 -42.31 3.78 1.42
N PHE A 61 -42.82 4.60 0.49
CA PHE A 61 -42.03 5.12 -0.62
C PHE A 61 -40.83 5.94 -0.12
N SER A 62 -41.06 6.84 0.84
CA SER A 62 -39.99 7.66 1.42
C SER A 62 -38.93 6.79 2.10
N GLY A 63 -39.35 5.78 2.86
CA GLY A 63 -38.44 4.84 3.52
C GLY A 63 -37.59 4.04 2.53
N THR A 64 -38.21 3.52 1.45
CA THR A 64 -37.50 2.76 0.42
C THR A 64 -36.50 3.61 -0.38
N VAL A 65 -36.84 4.86 -0.72
CA VAL A 65 -35.91 5.80 -1.36
C VAL A 65 -34.71 6.12 -0.45
N ILE A 66 -34.95 6.39 0.83
CA ILE A 66 -33.88 6.65 1.80
C ILE A 66 -32.97 5.43 1.95
N LEU A 67 -33.55 4.23 2.08
CA LEU A 67 -32.79 2.97 2.18
C LEU A 67 -31.97 2.69 0.91
N GLY A 68 -32.53 2.93 -0.27
CA GLY A 68 -31.83 2.80 -1.55
C GLY A 68 -30.64 3.75 -1.64
N ALA A 69 -30.84 5.03 -1.29
CA ALA A 69 -29.77 6.03 -1.26
C ALA A 69 -28.67 5.66 -0.24
N LEU A 70 -29.06 5.20 0.95
CA LEU A 70 -28.13 4.74 1.98
C LEU A 70 -27.32 3.53 1.51
N SER A 71 -27.96 2.58 0.82
CA SER A 71 -27.29 1.39 0.28
C SER A 71 -26.27 1.75 -0.80
N LEU A 72 -26.60 2.67 -1.71
CA LEU A 72 -25.65 3.18 -2.71
C LEU A 72 -24.45 3.86 -2.05
N HIS A 73 -24.70 4.71 -1.06
CA HIS A 73 -23.62 5.39 -0.34
C HIS A 73 -22.72 4.42 0.43
N GLN A 74 -23.28 3.39 1.05
CA GLN A 74 -22.50 2.33 1.70
C GLN A 74 -21.65 1.55 0.71
N ASN A 75 -22.21 1.21 -0.46
CA ASN A 75 -21.48 0.49 -1.51
C ASN A 75 -20.27 1.30 -2.01
N GLU A 76 -20.41 2.61 -2.17
CA GLU A 76 -19.29 3.48 -2.56
C GLU A 76 -18.17 3.49 -1.51
N ILE A 77 -18.51 3.61 -0.22
CA ILE A 77 -17.52 3.57 0.86
C ILE A 77 -16.81 2.21 0.89
N ILE A 78 -17.57 1.12 0.81
CA ILE A 78 -17.03 -0.24 0.78
C ILE A 78 -16.10 -0.43 -0.41
N LYS A 79 -16.48 0.07 -1.59
CA LYS A 79 -15.63 0.02 -2.79
C LYS A 79 -14.32 0.77 -2.56
N GLN A 80 -14.36 1.99 -2.04
CA GLN A 80 -13.14 2.76 -1.74
C GLN A 80 -12.23 2.05 -0.73
N GLU A 81 -12.79 1.43 0.30
CA GLU A 81 -12.01 0.68 1.28
C GLU A 81 -11.43 -0.61 0.68
N SER A 82 -12.21 -1.31 -0.16
CA SER A 82 -11.77 -2.49 -0.90
C SER A 82 -10.61 -2.16 -1.82
N ASP A 83 -10.73 -1.12 -2.64
CA ASP A 83 -9.68 -0.69 -3.57
C ASP A 83 -8.39 -0.33 -2.82
N LYS A 84 -8.50 0.35 -1.66
CA LYS A 84 -7.35 0.62 -0.78
C LYS A 84 -6.71 -0.66 -0.25
N ARG A 85 -7.51 -1.65 0.15
CA ARG A 85 -7.00 -2.94 0.65
C ARG A 85 -6.29 -3.73 -0.45
N ILE A 86 -6.82 -3.71 -1.67
CA ILE A 86 -6.20 -4.33 -2.85
C ILE A 86 -4.86 -3.67 -3.14
N ALA A 87 -4.82 -2.32 -3.24
CA ALA A 87 -3.57 -1.61 -3.50
C ALA A 87 -2.49 -1.86 -2.43
N ILE A 88 -2.88 -1.93 -1.15
CA ILE A 88 -1.96 -2.28 -0.05
C ILE A 88 -1.48 -3.73 -0.17
N GLN A 89 -2.36 -4.65 -0.59
CA GLN A 89 -1.99 -6.05 -0.77
C GLN A 89 -1.05 -6.22 -1.96
N GLU A 90 -1.35 -5.64 -3.12
CA GLU A 90 -0.48 -5.64 -4.30
C GLU A 90 0.89 -5.08 -3.97
N LYS A 91 0.94 -3.95 -3.24
CA LYS A 91 2.21 -3.38 -2.77
C LYS A 91 2.97 -4.34 -1.84
N ARG A 92 2.28 -4.99 -0.89
CA ARG A 92 2.93 -5.97 0.00
C ARG A 92 3.43 -7.20 -0.74
N GLU A 93 2.67 -7.68 -1.72
CA GLU A 93 3.09 -8.79 -2.58
C GLU A 93 4.32 -8.38 -3.39
N HIS A 94 4.33 -7.19 -3.97
CA HIS A 94 5.49 -6.65 -4.68
C HIS A 94 6.72 -6.49 -3.76
N ASP A 95 6.58 -5.80 -2.63
CA ASP A 95 7.66 -5.61 -1.64
C ASP A 95 8.20 -6.94 -1.08
N SER A 96 7.34 -7.95 -0.94
CA SER A 96 7.72 -9.30 -0.50
C SER A 96 8.42 -10.10 -1.58
N ASN A 97 8.21 -9.77 -2.86
CA ASN A 97 8.84 -10.42 -4.00
C ASN A 97 10.16 -9.76 -4.42
N MET A 98 10.49 -8.61 -3.83
CA MET A 98 11.76 -7.92 -4.08
C MET A 98 12.94 -8.77 -3.57
N PRO A 99 13.97 -9.01 -4.40
CA PRO A 99 15.14 -9.77 -3.98
C PRO A 99 15.95 -8.99 -2.96
N ARG A 100 16.47 -9.68 -1.94
CA ARG A 100 17.31 -9.07 -0.91
C ARG A 100 18.64 -9.77 -0.86
N PHE A 101 19.71 -9.00 -0.79
CA PHE A 101 21.06 -9.53 -0.86
C PHE A 101 21.87 -9.22 0.39
N ARG A 102 22.80 -10.12 0.68
CA ARG A 102 23.88 -9.92 1.65
C ARG A 102 25.20 -10.22 0.96
N VAL A 103 26.14 -9.30 1.05
CA VAL A 103 27.47 -9.50 0.49
C VAL A 103 28.44 -9.89 1.61
N LYS A 104 29.19 -10.97 1.40
CA LYS A 104 30.24 -11.45 2.31
C LYS A 104 31.57 -11.50 1.59
N PHE A 105 32.63 -11.22 2.33
CA PHE A 105 33.99 -11.48 1.87
C PHE A 105 34.24 -13.00 1.84
N LEU A 106 34.83 -13.51 0.75
CA LEU A 106 35.21 -14.91 0.64
C LEU A 106 36.70 -15.08 0.91
N TYR A 107 37.54 -14.57 0.00
CA TYR A 107 38.98 -14.53 0.16
C TYR A 107 39.61 -13.50 -0.81
N CYS A 108 40.87 -13.18 -0.59
CA CYS A 108 41.71 -12.48 -1.54
C CYS A 108 43.10 -13.13 -1.59
N ASN A 109 43.81 -12.92 -2.68
CA ASN A 109 45.24 -13.20 -2.73
C ASN A 109 46.00 -12.00 -2.16
N GLY A 110 47.16 -12.25 -1.54
CA GLY A 110 48.13 -11.20 -1.15
C GLY A 110 47.50 -9.90 -0.65
N ARG A 111 48.03 -8.75 -1.09
CA ARG A 111 47.51 -7.42 -0.77
C ARG A 111 46.19 -7.12 -1.50
N TYR A 112 45.12 -7.82 -1.15
CA TYR A 112 43.77 -7.68 -1.72
C TYR A 112 43.68 -7.88 -3.24
N SER A 113 44.62 -8.61 -3.85
CA SER A 113 44.54 -8.94 -5.27
C SER A 113 43.57 -10.10 -5.51
N ASN A 114 42.95 -10.14 -6.70
CA ASN A 114 41.97 -11.15 -7.09
C ASN A 114 40.91 -11.42 -6.02
N MET A 115 40.36 -10.36 -5.44
CA MET A 115 39.34 -10.48 -4.38
C MET A 115 38.09 -11.18 -4.92
N LYS A 116 37.59 -12.15 -4.15
CA LYS A 116 36.29 -12.79 -4.37
C LYS A 116 35.32 -12.40 -3.26
N VAL A 117 34.13 -12.03 -3.68
CA VAL A 117 33.00 -11.73 -2.79
C VAL A 117 31.86 -12.69 -3.08
N LYS A 118 31.12 -13.04 -2.04
CA LYS A 118 29.93 -13.87 -2.13
C LYS A 118 28.71 -12.98 -2.00
N ILE A 119 27.82 -13.03 -3.00
CA ILE A 119 26.50 -12.40 -2.96
C ILE A 119 25.50 -13.48 -2.58
N GLU A 120 24.97 -13.43 -1.37
CA GLU A 120 23.92 -14.31 -0.88
C GLU A 120 22.57 -13.67 -1.12
N ASN A 121 21.64 -14.38 -1.74
CA ASN A 121 20.25 -13.97 -1.78
C ASN A 121 19.56 -14.44 -0.51
N ILE A 122 19.22 -13.50 0.37
CA ILE A 122 18.55 -13.76 1.64
C ILE A 122 17.02 -13.69 1.53
N SER A 123 16.50 -13.54 0.30
CA SER A 123 15.07 -13.59 0.01
C SER A 123 14.65 -14.93 -0.57
N ASP A 124 13.36 -15.22 -0.49
CA ASP A 124 12.75 -16.39 -1.12
C ASP A 124 12.49 -16.20 -2.63
N ASN A 125 12.93 -15.06 -3.20
CA ASN A 125 12.66 -14.68 -4.58
C ASN A 125 13.88 -14.92 -5.45
N VAL A 126 13.65 -15.23 -6.73
CA VAL A 126 14.73 -15.44 -7.70
C VAL A 126 15.17 -14.10 -8.28
N ALA A 127 16.47 -13.88 -8.36
CA ALA A 127 17.07 -12.72 -9.04
C ALA A 127 17.69 -13.16 -10.36
N ASN A 128 17.27 -12.54 -11.45
CA ASN A 128 17.70 -12.88 -12.81
C ASN A 128 18.63 -11.80 -13.39
N GLU A 129 19.43 -12.18 -14.37
CA GLU A 129 20.27 -11.30 -15.19
C GLU A 129 21.18 -10.37 -14.36
N ILE A 130 21.87 -10.94 -13.38
CA ILE A 130 22.74 -10.16 -12.52
C ILE A 130 23.92 -9.60 -13.32
N LEU A 131 24.08 -8.29 -13.28
CA LEU A 131 25.20 -7.60 -13.90
C LEU A 131 25.95 -6.80 -12.85
N VAL A 132 27.21 -7.15 -12.60
CA VAL A 132 28.12 -6.43 -11.69
C VAL A 132 28.97 -5.48 -12.51
N TYR A 133 28.99 -4.19 -12.13
CA TYR A 133 29.67 -3.13 -12.88
C TYR A 133 30.25 -2.05 -11.94
N LYS A 134 31.03 -1.11 -12.49
CA LYS A 134 31.68 -0.01 -11.72
C LYS A 134 32.49 -0.49 -10.51
N ILE A 135 33.19 -1.61 -10.63
CA ILE A 135 34.07 -2.09 -9.57
C ILE A 135 35.25 -1.11 -9.46
N CYS A 136 35.42 -0.50 -8.30
CA CYS A 136 36.48 0.46 -8.05
C CYS A 136 37.00 0.43 -6.61
N VAL A 137 38.25 0.86 -6.45
CA VAL A 137 38.91 1.05 -5.15
C VAL A 137 39.12 2.55 -4.95
N VAL A 138 38.61 3.07 -3.84
CA VAL A 138 38.60 4.50 -3.50
C VAL A 138 39.38 4.73 -2.21
N LYS A 139 40.24 5.75 -2.18
CA LYS A 139 40.89 6.24 -0.96
C LYS A 139 40.78 7.75 -0.90
N ASP A 140 40.39 8.27 0.26
CA ASP A 140 40.27 9.72 0.49
C ASP A 140 39.47 10.44 -0.63
N LYS A 141 38.43 9.77 -1.15
CA LYS A 141 37.56 10.17 -2.29
C LYS A 141 38.20 10.13 -3.69
N ASN A 142 39.47 9.79 -3.81
CA ASN A 142 40.12 9.54 -5.09
C ASN A 142 40.01 8.07 -5.49
N VAL A 143 39.69 7.81 -6.75
CA VAL A 143 39.62 6.44 -7.27
C VAL A 143 41.03 6.01 -7.68
N ILE A 144 41.58 5.03 -6.98
CA ILE A 144 42.93 4.48 -7.23
C ILE A 144 42.90 3.45 -8.35
N TRP A 145 41.84 2.64 -8.39
CA TRP A 145 41.71 1.56 -9.36
C TRP A 145 40.26 1.38 -9.81
N LYS A 146 40.08 1.05 -11.09
CA LYS A 146 38.77 0.78 -11.70
C LYS A 146 38.89 -0.42 -12.61
N TYR A 147 37.96 -1.35 -12.48
CA TYR A 147 37.78 -2.41 -13.45
C TYR A 147 36.84 -1.92 -14.57
N PRO A 148 37.26 -1.96 -15.85
CA PRO A 148 36.48 -1.40 -16.94
C PRO A 148 35.30 -2.29 -17.39
N ASN A 149 35.35 -3.59 -17.14
CA ASN A 149 34.38 -4.54 -17.68
C ASN A 149 33.26 -4.84 -16.69
N ALA A 150 32.04 -5.05 -17.20
CA ALA A 150 30.96 -5.61 -16.41
C ALA A 150 31.04 -7.15 -16.41
N VAL A 151 30.67 -7.78 -15.31
CA VAL A 151 30.60 -9.24 -15.19
C VAL A 151 29.14 -9.65 -15.12
N LYS A 152 28.70 -10.49 -16.08
CA LYS A 152 27.32 -10.99 -16.16
C LYS A 152 27.24 -12.37 -15.50
N TYR A 153 26.17 -12.57 -14.75
CA TYR A 153 25.77 -13.82 -14.12
C TYR A 153 24.30 -14.11 -14.46
N ASP A 154 23.93 -15.38 -14.52
CA ASP A 154 22.60 -15.77 -15.00
C ASP A 154 21.52 -15.56 -13.93
N VAL A 155 21.58 -16.30 -12.83
CA VAL A 155 20.52 -16.33 -11.82
C VAL A 155 21.10 -16.61 -10.43
N ILE A 156 20.59 -15.91 -9.42
CA ILE A 156 20.74 -16.30 -8.00
C ILE A 156 19.37 -16.76 -7.51
N LYS A 157 19.28 -18.05 -7.15
CA LYS A 157 18.04 -18.62 -6.60
C LYS A 157 17.76 -18.11 -5.18
N ALA A 158 16.55 -18.39 -4.72
CA ALA A 158 16.15 -18.16 -3.34
C ALA A 158 17.11 -18.86 -2.36
N ASN A 159 17.59 -18.13 -1.35
CA ASN A 159 18.52 -18.66 -0.33
C ASN A 159 19.82 -19.27 -0.90
N ASP A 160 20.19 -18.87 -2.11
CA ASP A 160 21.39 -19.36 -2.80
C ASP A 160 22.48 -18.27 -2.84
N GLU A 161 23.68 -18.67 -3.21
CA GLU A 161 24.87 -17.83 -3.20
C GLU A 161 25.58 -17.80 -4.55
N LEU A 162 26.16 -16.65 -4.87
CA LEU A 162 26.96 -16.46 -6.07
C LEU A 162 28.32 -15.89 -5.71
N GLU A 163 29.36 -16.54 -6.23
CA GLU A 163 30.73 -16.04 -6.14
C GLU A 163 31.02 -15.05 -7.26
N VAL A 164 31.43 -13.85 -6.87
CA VAL A 164 31.80 -12.75 -7.77
C VAL A 164 33.29 -12.46 -7.64
N GLU A 165 33.98 -12.48 -8.78
CA GLU A 165 35.40 -12.15 -8.85
C GLU A 165 35.56 -10.66 -9.19
N LEU A 166 36.07 -9.88 -8.24
CA LEU A 166 36.28 -8.44 -8.43
C LEU A 166 37.56 -8.12 -9.21
N LYS A 167 38.41 -9.14 -9.49
CA LYS A 167 39.66 -9.07 -10.27
C LYS A 167 40.53 -7.86 -9.91
N THR A 168 40.59 -7.53 -8.62
CA THR A 168 41.36 -6.42 -8.09
C THR A 168 42.85 -6.64 -8.29
N GLU A 169 43.58 -5.58 -8.64
CA GLU A 169 45.05 -5.59 -8.63
C GLU A 169 45.61 -5.52 -7.21
N GLU A 170 46.91 -5.73 -7.06
CA GLU A 170 47.59 -5.65 -5.76
C GLU A 170 47.52 -4.22 -5.19
N ILE A 171 46.78 -4.06 -4.09
CA ILE A 171 46.56 -2.76 -3.45
C ILE A 171 47.69 -2.53 -2.45
N GLN A 172 48.58 -1.56 -2.71
CA GLN A 172 49.70 -1.26 -1.80
C GLN A 172 49.32 -0.34 -0.64
N GLU A 173 48.14 0.28 -0.70
CA GLU A 173 47.73 1.36 0.20
C GLU A 173 46.80 0.88 1.32
N ASP A 174 47.08 1.30 2.56
CA ASP A 174 46.17 1.11 3.70
C ASP A 174 45.01 2.14 3.69
N LYS A 175 43.90 1.82 4.38
CA LYS A 175 42.67 2.64 4.50
C LYS A 175 41.91 2.86 3.18
N VAL A 176 41.65 1.78 2.45
CA VAL A 176 40.94 1.82 1.17
C VAL A 176 39.48 1.40 1.30
N SER A 177 38.62 1.92 0.42
CA SER A 177 37.23 1.53 0.28
C SER A 177 37.01 0.79 -1.04
N ILE A 178 36.48 -0.42 -0.98
CA ILE A 178 36.14 -1.21 -2.18
C ILE A 178 34.66 -0.99 -2.47
N GLN A 179 34.33 -0.61 -3.70
CA GLN A 179 32.96 -0.31 -4.12
C GLN A 179 32.64 -0.98 -5.45
N PHE A 180 31.42 -1.46 -5.61
CA PHE A 180 30.89 -1.93 -6.88
C PHE A 180 29.38 -1.78 -6.92
N ASP A 181 28.83 -1.61 -8.11
CA ASP A 181 27.38 -1.60 -8.33
C ASP A 181 26.98 -2.94 -8.95
N PHE A 182 25.77 -3.40 -8.67
CA PHE A 182 25.18 -4.46 -9.46
C PHE A 182 23.70 -4.23 -9.66
N ARG A 183 23.18 -4.76 -10.76
CA ARG A 183 21.74 -4.77 -11.07
C ARG A 183 21.24 -6.18 -11.23
N CYS A 184 19.96 -6.38 -10.95
CA CYS A 184 19.26 -7.63 -11.20
C CYS A 184 17.79 -7.37 -11.52
N ASN A 185 17.17 -8.30 -12.24
CA ASN A 185 15.74 -8.29 -12.49
C ASN A 185 15.03 -9.21 -11.50
N ASP A 186 13.90 -8.77 -10.97
CA ASP A 186 13.04 -9.60 -10.14
C ASP A 186 12.26 -10.65 -10.97
N LYS A 187 11.31 -11.34 -10.35
CA LYS A 187 10.43 -12.31 -11.02
C LYS A 187 9.44 -11.63 -12.00
N TYR A 188 9.11 -10.36 -11.78
CA TYR A 188 8.19 -9.57 -12.60
C TYR A 188 8.88 -8.83 -13.75
N GLY A 189 10.21 -8.85 -13.80
CA GLY A 189 11.02 -8.17 -14.80
C GLY A 189 11.39 -6.73 -14.42
N GLU A 190 11.18 -6.31 -13.18
CA GLU A 190 11.59 -5.00 -12.66
C GLU A 190 13.09 -4.99 -12.33
N GLU A 191 13.79 -3.94 -12.79
CA GLU A 191 15.24 -3.79 -12.61
C GLU A 191 15.53 -3.12 -11.26
N HIS A 192 16.24 -3.82 -10.38
CA HIS A 192 16.75 -3.29 -9.12
C HIS A 192 18.26 -3.03 -9.21
N LYS A 193 18.70 -1.88 -8.70
CA LYS A 193 20.11 -1.46 -8.70
C LYS A 193 20.61 -1.35 -7.27
N TYR A 194 21.80 -1.88 -7.02
CA TYR A 194 22.42 -1.90 -5.70
C TYR A 194 23.85 -1.33 -5.76
N HIS A 195 24.18 -0.54 -4.77
CA HIS A 195 25.52 -0.06 -4.47
C HIS A 195 26.10 -0.85 -3.31
N VAL A 196 27.23 -1.50 -3.52
CA VAL A 196 27.96 -2.24 -2.49
C VAL A 196 29.26 -1.52 -2.19
N TYR A 197 29.55 -1.33 -0.91
CA TYR A 197 30.80 -0.72 -0.46
C TYR A 197 31.34 -1.39 0.80
N SER A 198 32.65 -1.38 0.95
CA SER A 198 33.35 -1.82 2.15
C SER A 198 34.49 -0.87 2.49
N PHE A 199 34.83 -0.80 3.77
CA PHE A 199 36.00 -0.08 4.27
C PHE A 199 37.02 -1.08 4.82
N CYS A 200 38.25 -1.01 4.33
CA CYS A 200 39.38 -1.81 4.78
C CYS A 200 40.32 -0.92 5.58
N GLU A 201 40.52 -1.21 6.87
CA GLU A 201 41.39 -0.41 7.75
C GLU A 201 42.88 -0.69 7.52
N SER A 202 43.24 -1.97 7.37
CA SER A 202 44.62 -2.44 7.20
C SER A 202 44.68 -3.57 6.19
N ASN A 203 45.85 -3.81 5.59
CA ASN A 203 46.09 -4.92 4.64
C ASN A 203 45.77 -6.35 5.13
N SER A 204 45.48 -6.53 6.43
CA SER A 204 45.08 -7.81 7.03
C SER A 204 43.63 -7.85 7.51
N SER A 205 42.90 -6.74 7.41
CA SER A 205 41.53 -6.64 7.89
C SER A 205 40.55 -7.34 6.92
N THR A 206 39.58 -8.07 7.46
CA THR A 206 38.50 -8.63 6.67
C THR A 206 37.50 -7.51 6.31
N PRO A 207 37.29 -7.22 5.02
CA PRO A 207 36.35 -6.17 4.62
C PRO A 207 34.92 -6.54 5.00
N TYR A 208 34.24 -5.65 5.72
CA TYR A 208 32.81 -5.75 5.95
C TYR A 208 32.05 -5.02 4.85
N PHE A 209 31.25 -5.74 4.08
CA PHE A 209 30.48 -5.16 2.97
C PHE A 209 29.11 -4.70 3.45
N SER A 210 28.75 -3.47 3.08
CA SER A 210 27.42 -2.90 3.21
C SER A 210 26.80 -2.74 1.82
N ILE A 211 25.51 -3.01 1.73
CA ILE A 211 24.72 -2.86 0.50
C ILE A 211 23.66 -1.78 0.71
N LYS A 212 23.44 -0.96 -0.32
CA LYS A 212 22.36 0.02 -0.39
C LYS A 212 21.67 -0.12 -1.73
N GLU A 213 20.35 -0.06 -1.73
CA GLU A 213 19.59 0.04 -2.98
C GLU A 213 19.70 1.46 -3.53
N ILE A 214 19.92 1.56 -4.85
CA ILE A 214 19.93 2.82 -5.59
C ILE A 214 18.53 2.97 -6.18
N PHE A 215 17.70 3.79 -5.54
CA PHE A 215 16.46 4.25 -6.17
C PHE A 215 16.84 5.30 -7.21
N GLU A 216 16.53 5.05 -8.48
CA GLU A 216 16.48 6.14 -9.46
C GLU A 216 15.30 7.03 -9.05
N GLU A 217 15.60 8.16 -8.39
CA GLU A 217 14.64 9.26 -8.30
C GLU A 217 14.31 9.65 -9.75
N ASN A 218 13.13 9.24 -10.22
CA ASN A 218 12.58 9.76 -11.46
C ASN A 218 12.55 11.30 -11.34
N PRO A 219 13.18 12.05 -12.26
CA PRO A 219 13.10 13.50 -12.29
C PRO A 219 11.69 14.01 -12.58
#